data_AF-A0A4Q0XHE9-F1
#
_entry.id   AF-A0A4Q0XHE9-F1
#
_cell.length_a   1.000
_cell.length_b   1.000
_cell.length_c   1.000
_cell.angle_alpha   90.00
_cell.angle_beta   90.00
_cell.angle_gamma   90.00
#
_symmetry.space_group_name_H-M   'P 1'
#
loop_
_entity.id
_entity.type
_entity.pdbx_description
1 polymer ?
#
loop_
_entity_poly.entity_id
_entity_poly.type
_entity_poly.pdbx_seq_one_letter_code
_entity_poly.pdbx_strand_id
1 'polypeptide(L)'
;MITETVFEILGEGGGINIKRQKTKAGEKFLYNHSEYDFTEEGLDVNKNSEYENFEKPFQLIHDKHDWYMLHVETVHDDYRAFIVKKLIEKLNKESRTPDCIDNSKNKLEESFKIKLEFRKNNAKSTWSYTEAID
;
A
#
# COMPACT_ATOMS: atom_id res chain seq x y z
N MET A 1 -13.89 2.53 -22.07
CA MET A 1 -13.62 1.99 -20.73
C MET A 1 -12.14 2.12 -20.52
N ILE A 2 -11.71 2.70 -19.40
CA ILE A 2 -10.29 2.85 -19.06
C ILE A 2 -10.08 2.13 -17.75
N THR A 3 -9.08 1.24 -17.71
CA THR A 3 -8.67 0.52 -16.50
C THR A 3 -7.21 0.84 -16.25
N GLU A 4 -6.89 1.26 -15.04
CA GLU A 4 -5.53 1.61 -14.63
C GLU A 4 -5.23 1.04 -13.24
N THR A 5 -4.00 0.61 -13.01
CA THR A 5 -3.54 0.21 -11.67
C THR A 5 -3.31 1.47 -10.85
N VAL A 6 -3.96 1.58 -9.69
CA VAL A 6 -3.85 2.75 -8.82
C VAL A 6 -3.06 2.48 -7.54
N PHE A 7 -2.88 1.21 -7.21
CA PHE A 7 -2.00 0.76 -6.14
C PHE A 7 -1.53 -0.66 -6.43
N GLU A 8 -0.24 -0.97 -6.22
CA GLU A 8 0.31 -2.31 -6.41
C GLU A 8 1.44 -2.62 -5.45
N ILE A 9 1.39 -3.83 -4.90
CA ILE A 9 2.45 -4.45 -4.11
C ILE A 9 2.87 -5.73 -4.81
N LEU A 10 4.16 -5.89 -5.05
CA LEU A 10 4.74 -7.11 -5.61
C LEU A 10 5.36 -7.97 -4.51
N GLY A 11 5.24 -9.29 -4.67
CA GLY A 11 5.89 -10.31 -3.85
C GLY A 11 6.49 -11.41 -4.74
N GLU A 12 7.33 -12.26 -4.15
CA GLU A 12 7.83 -13.43 -4.87
C GLU A 12 6.67 -14.38 -5.14
N GLY A 13 6.32 -14.54 -6.42
CA GLY A 13 5.24 -15.44 -6.85
C GLY A 13 3.84 -14.81 -6.94
N GLY A 14 3.67 -13.53 -6.62
CA GLY A 14 2.35 -12.90 -6.70
C GLY A 14 2.34 -11.42 -6.39
N GLY A 15 1.14 -10.86 -6.24
CA GLY A 15 0.98 -9.45 -5.91
C GLY A 15 -0.44 -9.11 -5.48
N ILE A 16 -0.56 -7.94 -4.87
CA ILE A 16 -1.84 -7.34 -4.53
C ILE A 16 -1.94 -6.03 -5.30
N ASN A 17 -2.99 -5.87 -6.10
CA ASN A 17 -3.25 -4.62 -6.79
C ASN A 17 -4.70 -4.15 -6.67
N ILE A 18 -4.86 -2.84 -6.77
CA ILE A 18 -6.15 -2.17 -6.88
C ILE A 18 -6.15 -1.47 -8.23
N LYS A 19 -7.12 -1.80 -9.07
CA LYS A 19 -7.32 -1.15 -10.37
C LYS A 19 -8.55 -0.27 -10.33
N ARG A 20 -8.45 0.93 -10.88
CA ARG A 20 -9.57 1.84 -11.10
C ARG A 20 -10.12 1.62 -12.49
N GLN A 21 -11.42 1.36 -12.59
CA GLN A 21 -12.14 1.19 -13.84
C GLN A 21 -13.15 2.31 -14.03
N LYS A 22 -12.91 3.14 -15.05
CA LYS A 22 -13.79 4.27 -15.43
C LYS A 22 -14.66 3.89 -16.62
N THR A 23 -15.96 4.05 -16.46
CA THR A 23 -17.00 3.82 -17.49
C THR A 23 -17.88 5.05 -17.63
N LYS A 24 -18.77 5.07 -18.64
CA LYS A 24 -19.78 6.12 -18.77
C LYS A 24 -20.79 6.13 -17.60
N ALA A 25 -20.95 4.99 -16.92
CA ALA A 25 -21.91 4.82 -15.82
C ALA A 25 -21.31 5.16 -14.44
N GLY A 26 -20.00 5.39 -14.35
CA GLY A 26 -19.30 5.67 -13.09
C GLY A 26 -17.95 4.98 -13.01
N GLU A 27 -17.40 5.02 -11.79
CA GLU A 27 -16.10 4.48 -11.43
C GLU A 27 -16.25 3.30 -10.45
N LYS A 28 -15.40 2.29 -10.60
CA LYS A 28 -15.29 1.15 -9.68
C LYS A 28 -13.83 0.80 -9.43
N PHE A 29 -13.57 0.10 -8.33
CA PHE A 29 -12.26 -0.37 -7.93
C PHE A 29 -12.23 -1.89 -7.86
N LEU A 30 -11.27 -2.50 -8.54
CA LEU A 30 -11.07 -3.93 -8.63
C LEU A 30 -9.88 -4.29 -7.76
N TYR A 31 -10.13 -4.98 -6.64
CA TYR A 31 -9.09 -5.60 -5.82
C TYR A 31 -8.74 -6.94 -6.43
N ASN A 32 -7.46 -7.17 -6.71
CA ASN A 32 -6.94 -8.47 -7.10
C ASN A 32 -5.78 -8.83 -6.18
N HIS A 33 -5.83 -10.03 -5.62
CA HIS A 33 -4.75 -10.62 -4.83
C HIS A 33 -4.42 -11.94 -5.46
N SER A 34 -3.16 -12.13 -5.82
CA SER A 34 -2.61 -13.42 -6.25
C SER A 34 -1.39 -13.75 -5.39
N GLU A 35 -1.28 -14.99 -4.93
CA GLU A 35 -0.03 -15.55 -4.42
C GLU A 35 0.25 -16.86 -5.17
N TYR A 36 1.52 -17.25 -5.24
CA TYR A 36 1.91 -18.48 -5.91
C TYR A 36 1.56 -19.67 -5.03
N ASP A 37 0.69 -20.55 -5.52
CA ASP A 37 0.38 -21.81 -4.87
C ASP A 37 1.31 -22.91 -5.41
N PHE A 38 2.13 -23.50 -4.54
CA PHE A 38 2.96 -24.67 -4.86
C PHE A 38 2.20 -26.00 -4.67
N THR A 39 0.94 -25.96 -4.21
CA THR A 39 0.12 -27.14 -3.94
C THR A 39 -0.97 -27.31 -5.00
N GLU A 40 -1.17 -28.53 -5.50
CA GLU A 40 -2.27 -28.86 -6.44
C GLU A 40 -3.67 -28.73 -5.79
N GLU A 41 -3.76 -28.36 -4.51
CA GLU A 41 -5.00 -28.30 -3.72
C GLU A 41 -5.79 -26.99 -3.88
N GLY A 42 -5.28 -26.00 -4.63
CA GLY A 42 -6.06 -24.84 -5.08
C GLY A 42 -6.67 -24.03 -3.93
N LEU A 43 -5.87 -23.74 -2.90
CA LEU A 43 -6.33 -23.08 -1.68
C LEU A 43 -6.55 -21.58 -1.90
N ASP A 44 -7.63 -21.19 -2.59
CA ASP A 44 -8.33 -19.89 -2.44
C ASP A 44 -7.44 -18.61 -2.50
N VAL A 45 -6.33 -18.64 -3.23
CA VAL A 45 -5.30 -17.59 -3.16
C VAL A 45 -5.63 -16.38 -4.04
N ASN A 46 -6.49 -16.58 -5.06
CA ASN A 46 -6.86 -15.55 -6.03
C ASN A 46 -8.18 -14.88 -5.66
N LYS A 47 -8.12 -13.75 -4.95
CA LYS A 47 -9.33 -12.99 -4.61
C LYS A 47 -9.51 -11.80 -5.52
N ASN A 48 -10.62 -11.81 -6.26
CA ASN A 48 -11.09 -10.67 -7.04
C ASN A 48 -12.37 -10.11 -6.39
N SER A 49 -12.42 -8.80 -6.20
CA SER A 49 -13.60 -8.14 -5.61
C SER A 49 -13.78 -6.74 -6.16
N GLU A 50 -15.04 -6.31 -6.33
CA GLU A 50 -15.40 -4.98 -6.80
C GLU A 50 -15.83 -4.08 -5.63
N TYR A 51 -15.41 -2.81 -5.69
CA TYR A 51 -15.73 -1.79 -4.71
C TYR A 51 -16.11 -0.48 -5.37
N GLU A 52 -16.96 0.31 -4.69
CA GLU A 52 -17.40 1.63 -5.16
C GLU A 52 -16.36 2.73 -4.90
N ASN A 53 -15.36 2.47 -4.05
CA ASN A 53 -14.30 3.42 -3.71
C ASN A 53 -12.96 2.72 -3.45
N PHE A 54 -11.88 3.50 -3.43
CA PHE A 54 -10.51 3.02 -3.25
C PHE A 54 -10.20 2.65 -1.80
N GLU A 55 -10.76 3.38 -0.84
CA GLU A 55 -10.44 3.29 0.57
C GLU A 55 -10.77 1.91 1.12
N LYS A 56 -11.89 1.31 0.71
CA LYS A 56 -12.34 0.01 1.19
C LYS A 56 -11.37 -1.14 0.82
N PRO A 57 -10.97 -1.35 -0.44
CA PRO A 57 -9.96 -2.36 -0.78
C PRO A 57 -8.59 -2.03 -0.20
N PHE A 58 -8.19 -0.75 -0.14
CA PHE A 58 -6.91 -0.39 0.48
C PHE A 58 -6.89 -0.70 1.98
N GLN A 59 -7.99 -0.47 2.70
CA GLN A 59 -8.08 -0.78 4.12
C GLN A 59 -7.92 -2.28 4.40
N LEU A 60 -8.43 -3.15 3.51
CA LEU A 60 -8.20 -4.59 3.61
C LEU A 60 -6.71 -4.96 3.54
N ILE A 61 -5.96 -4.30 2.65
CA ILE A 61 -4.51 -4.47 2.54
C ILE A 61 -3.84 -3.95 3.82
N HIS A 62 -4.21 -2.74 4.24
CA HIS A 62 -3.65 -2.05 5.39
C HIS A 62 -3.80 -2.81 6.72
N ASP A 63 -4.96 -3.46 6.91
CA ASP A 63 -5.27 -4.20 8.13
C ASP A 63 -4.57 -5.56 8.17
N LYS A 64 -4.41 -6.21 7.03
CA LYS A 64 -3.88 -7.58 6.94
C LYS A 64 -2.37 -7.67 6.78
N HIS A 65 -1.78 -6.70 6.07
CA HIS A 65 -0.38 -6.78 5.65
C HIS A 65 0.43 -5.60 6.17
N ASP A 66 1.68 -5.86 6.55
CA ASP A 66 2.72 -4.84 6.70
C ASP A 66 3.22 -4.44 5.31
N TRP A 67 2.32 -3.92 4.48
CA TRP A 67 2.56 -3.62 3.06
C TRP A 67 3.72 -2.64 2.83
N TYR A 68 4.02 -1.81 3.83
CA TYR A 68 5.15 -0.89 3.80
C TYR A 68 6.52 -1.58 3.93
N MET A 69 6.54 -2.87 4.27
CA MET A 69 7.73 -3.71 4.24
C MET A 69 7.85 -4.51 2.94
N LEU A 70 6.84 -4.44 2.07
CA LEU A 70 6.80 -5.12 0.78
C LEU A 70 7.20 -4.18 -0.35
N HIS A 71 7.31 -4.72 -1.58
CA HIS A 71 7.68 -3.92 -2.74
C HIS A 71 6.47 -3.18 -3.29
N VAL A 72 6.27 -1.93 -2.83
CA VAL A 72 5.27 -1.02 -3.39
C VAL A 72 5.74 -0.53 -4.75
N GLU A 73 5.10 -1.02 -5.80
CA GLU A 73 5.48 -0.75 -7.20
C GLU A 73 4.72 0.45 -7.76
N THR A 74 3.40 0.50 -7.53
CA THR A 74 2.54 1.56 -8.08
C THR A 74 1.81 2.29 -6.98
N VAL A 75 1.82 3.62 -7.04
CA VAL A 75 0.99 4.51 -6.24
C VAL A 75 0.50 5.64 -7.14
N HIS A 76 -0.80 5.66 -7.42
CA HIS A 76 -1.39 6.75 -8.21
C HIS A 76 -1.55 8.03 -7.37
N ASP A 77 -1.21 9.18 -7.95
CA ASP A 77 -1.14 10.47 -7.25
C ASP A 77 -2.46 10.84 -6.54
N ASP A 78 -3.62 10.60 -7.16
CA ASP A 78 -4.96 10.81 -6.55
C ASP A 78 -5.14 10.16 -5.17
N TYR A 79 -4.46 9.04 -4.87
CA TYR A 79 -4.59 8.31 -3.61
C TYR A 79 -3.35 8.41 -2.73
N ARG A 80 -2.25 9.00 -3.23
CA ARG A 80 -0.95 9.07 -2.56
C ARG A 80 -1.07 9.67 -1.16
N ALA A 81 -1.71 10.83 -1.03
CA ALA A 81 -1.87 11.51 0.26
C ALA A 81 -2.63 10.66 1.29
N PHE A 82 -3.66 9.93 0.86
CA PHE A 82 -4.42 9.03 1.72
C PHE A 82 -3.55 7.84 2.18
N ILE A 83 -2.80 7.22 1.25
CA ILE A 83 -1.94 6.08 1.53
C ILE A 83 -0.80 6.48 2.48
N VAL A 84 -0.17 7.63 2.27
CA VAL A 84 0.89 8.16 3.15
C VAL A 84 0.34 8.44 4.55
N LYS A 85 -0.85 9.03 4.67
CA LYS A 85 -1.50 9.19 5.97
C LYS A 85 -1.65 7.85 6.69
N LYS A 86 -2.10 6.81 5.96
CA LYS A 86 -2.23 5.45 6.50
C LYS A 86 -0.88 4.83 6.88
N LEU A 87 0.17 5.05 6.11
CA LEU A 87 1.54 4.63 6.48
C LEU A 87 1.94 5.19 7.84
N ILE A 88 1.83 6.52 8.01
CA ILE A 88 2.22 7.20 9.24
C ILE A 88 1.36 6.75 10.43
N GLU A 89 0.05 6.58 10.24
CA GLU A 89 -0.85 6.02 11.25
C GLU A 89 -0.37 4.63 11.72
N LYS A 90 -0.03 3.73 10.78
CA LYS A 90 0.40 2.36 11.09
C LYS A 90 1.75 2.31 11.80
N LEU A 91 2.76 3.01 11.25
CA LEU A 91 4.11 3.07 11.85
C LEU A 91 4.07 3.61 13.29
N ASN A 92 3.25 4.63 13.54
CA ASN A 92 3.09 5.21 14.86
C ASN A 92 2.29 4.31 15.81
N LYS A 93 1.17 3.73 15.35
CA LYS A 93 0.35 2.81 16.15
C LYS A 93 1.15 1.60 16.62
N GLU A 94 1.99 1.07 15.75
CA GLU A 94 2.83 -0.10 16.02
C GLU A 94 4.18 0.25 16.66
N SER A 95 4.44 1.54 16.92
CA SER A 95 5.71 2.02 17.51
C SER A 95 6.97 1.55 16.76
N ARG A 96 6.89 1.39 15.42
CA ARG A 96 8.00 0.91 14.60
C ARG A 96 9.20 1.86 14.71
N THR A 97 10.41 1.32 14.79
CA THR A 97 11.66 2.09 14.74
C THR A 97 12.23 2.10 13.32
N PRO A 98 13.16 3.02 13.00
CA PRO A 98 13.81 3.05 11.69
C PRO A 98 14.41 1.70 11.27
N ASP A 99 15.01 0.98 12.22
CA ASP A 99 15.62 -0.34 11.97
C ASP A 99 14.61 -1.37 11.44
N CYS A 100 13.32 -1.24 11.77
CA CYS A 100 12.28 -2.15 11.28
C CYS A 100 11.93 -1.96 9.81
N ILE A 101 12.19 -0.77 9.26
CA ILE A 101 11.82 -0.40 7.88
C ILE A 101 13.01 0.03 7.05
N ASP A 102 14.24 -0.14 7.54
CA ASP A 102 15.45 0.40 6.90
C ASP A 102 15.58 -0.08 5.45
N ASN A 103 15.31 -1.37 5.22
CA ASN A 103 15.36 -1.99 3.89
C ASN A 103 14.28 -1.48 2.91
N SER A 104 13.16 -0.94 3.40
CA SER A 104 12.07 -0.44 2.56
C SER A 104 11.98 1.08 2.54
N LYS A 105 12.62 1.80 3.48
CA LYS A 105 12.45 3.24 3.67
C LYS A 105 12.71 4.05 2.41
N ASN A 106 13.85 3.86 1.75
CA ASN A 106 14.19 4.63 0.55
C ASN A 106 13.20 4.37 -0.58
N LYS A 107 12.77 3.11 -0.77
CA LYS A 107 11.76 2.76 -1.76
C LYS A 107 10.41 3.38 -1.43
N LEU A 108 10.00 3.40 -0.16
CA LEU A 108 8.78 4.08 0.26
C LEU A 108 8.87 5.59 -0.04
N GLU A 109 9.98 6.23 0.33
CA GLU A 109 10.20 7.65 0.05
C GLU A 109 10.12 7.97 -1.44
N GLU A 110 10.70 7.13 -2.29
CA GLU A 110 10.65 7.24 -3.75
C GLU A 110 9.22 7.02 -4.29
N SER A 111 8.57 5.88 -3.96
CA SER A 111 7.23 5.54 -4.44
C SER A 111 6.17 6.53 -3.98
N PHE A 112 6.33 7.13 -2.80
CA PHE A 112 5.39 8.12 -2.25
C PHE A 112 5.78 9.56 -2.50
N LYS A 113 6.98 9.84 -3.04
CA LYS A 113 7.53 11.20 -3.21
C LYS A 113 7.53 11.99 -1.90
N ILE A 114 7.97 11.36 -0.82
CA ILE A 114 8.05 11.95 0.52
C ILE A 114 9.42 11.73 1.15
N LYS A 115 9.70 12.43 2.25
CA LYS A 115 10.78 12.13 3.18
C LYS A 115 10.22 11.72 4.54
N LEU A 116 10.59 10.52 5.01
CA LEU A 116 10.16 9.97 6.28
C LEU A 116 11.10 10.41 7.40
N GLU A 117 10.52 11.07 8.39
CA GLU A 117 11.22 11.59 9.56
C GLU A 117 10.83 10.79 10.80
N PHE A 118 11.84 10.34 11.55
CA PHE A 118 11.65 9.68 12.83
C PHE A 118 12.14 10.57 13.96
N ARG A 119 11.33 10.74 14.99
CA ARG A 119 11.69 11.45 16.22
C ARG A 119 11.43 10.57 17.43
N LYS A 120 12.41 10.49 18.32
CA LYS A 120 12.30 9.78 19.61
C LYS A 120 12.41 10.78 20.74
N ASN A 121 11.33 10.94 21.50
CA ASN A 121 11.27 11.82 22.66
C ASN A 121 11.01 10.96 23.90
N ASN A 122 12.03 10.77 24.74
CA ASN A 122 11.97 9.98 25.98
C ASN A 122 11.25 8.63 25.81
N ALA A 123 9.94 8.59 26.04
CA ALA A 123 9.08 7.41 26.00
C ALA A 123 8.25 7.23 24.72
N LYS A 124 8.28 8.17 23.77
CA LYS A 124 7.46 8.13 22.56
C LYS A 124 8.30 8.28 21.30
N SER A 125 8.17 7.33 20.40
CA SER A 125 8.59 7.46 19.00
C SER A 125 7.46 8.05 18.16
N THR A 126 7.80 8.85 17.17
CA THR A 126 6.83 9.38 16.22
C THR A 126 7.46 9.51 14.83
N TRP A 127 6.74 9.00 13.85
CA TRP A 127 6.95 9.18 12.43
C TRP A 127 6.13 10.36 11.92
N SER A 128 6.75 11.14 11.05
CA SER A 128 6.13 12.18 10.24
C SER A 128 6.72 12.14 8.82
N TYR A 129 6.20 12.97 7.92
CA TYR A 129 6.77 13.13 6.60
C TYR A 129 6.75 14.58 6.14
N THR A 130 7.60 14.87 5.15
CA THR A 130 7.56 16.07 4.32
C THR A 130 7.45 15.65 2.85
N GLU A 131 6.85 16.48 2.01
CA GLU A 131 6.86 16.23 0.55
C GLU A 131 8.30 16.34 0.04
N ALA A 132 8.71 15.42 -0.84
CA ALA A 132 9.96 15.59 -1.56
C ALA A 132 9.77 16.72 -2.59
N ILE A 133 10.70 17.66 -2.62
CA ILE A 133 10.75 18.69 -3.67
C ILE A 133 11.40 18.05 -4.89
N ASP A 134 10.67 18.02 -6.00
CA ASP A 134 11.19 17.61 -7.32
C ASP A 134 12.29 18.55 -7.83
#